data_AF-A0A7S2HKB6-F1
#
_entry.id   AF-A0A7S2HKB6-F1
#
_cell.length_a   1.000
_cell.length_b   1.000
_cell.length_c   1.000
_cell.angle_alpha   90.00
_cell.angle_beta   90.00
_cell.angle_gamma   90.00
#
_symmetry.space_group_name_H-M   'P 1'
#
loop_
_entity.id
_entity.type
_entity.pdbx_description
1 polymer ?
#
loop_
_entity_poly.entity_id
_entity_poly.type
_entity_poly.pdbx_seq_one_letter_code
_entity_poly.pdbx_strand_id
1 'polypeptide(L)'
;ASVAHADFFRNDFLPVGHVRTDAILNQNCLSDHVHTFYGPPLLYPGVTYDDLVQSDPNLSSGNIKENLSLYWHPSVYHVADDGTKTLQESEFTTVYYNWVQGETKAFPPGFRMITDGESVFDE
;
A
#
# COMPACT_ATOMS: atom_id res chain seq x y z
N ALA A 1 9.33 -15.56 24.06
CA ALA A 1 8.39 -14.58 23.48
C ALA A 1 6.98 -15.08 23.76
N SER A 2 6.10 -14.27 24.35
CA SER A 2 4.70 -14.63 24.55
C SER A 2 4.02 -14.80 23.20
N VAL A 3 3.33 -15.91 22.99
CA VAL A 3 2.62 -16.19 21.73
C VAL A 3 1.50 -15.16 21.57
N ALA A 4 1.65 -14.26 20.60
CA ALA A 4 0.56 -13.38 20.21
C ALA A 4 -0.44 -14.22 19.39
N HIS A 5 -1.64 -14.42 19.94
CA HIS A 5 -2.73 -15.10 19.27
C HIS A 5 -3.46 -14.11 18.36
N ALA A 6 -3.05 -14.04 17.11
CA ALA A 6 -3.85 -13.43 16.07
C ALA A 6 -3.84 -14.37 14.88
N ASP A 7 -5.02 -14.70 14.35
CA ASP A 7 -5.22 -15.55 13.17
C ASP A 7 -5.26 -14.71 11.89
N PHE A 8 -5.81 -13.51 12.02
CA PHE A 8 -5.88 -12.54 10.96
C PHE A 8 -5.69 -11.14 11.54
N PHE A 9 -5.16 -10.25 10.72
CA PHE A 9 -4.92 -8.86 11.07
C PHE A 9 -5.38 -7.97 9.94
N ARG A 10 -6.21 -7.00 10.32
CA ARG A 10 -6.87 -6.08 9.41
C ARG A 10 -6.29 -4.69 9.61
N ASN A 11 -5.75 -4.12 8.53
CA ASN A 11 -5.29 -2.74 8.49
C ASN A 11 -6.22 -1.95 7.59
N ASP A 12 -6.68 -0.84 8.12
CA ASP A 12 -7.64 0.04 7.50
C ASP A 12 -6.97 1.36 7.20
N PHE A 13 -7.09 1.84 5.96
CA PHE A 13 -6.43 3.03 5.49
C PHE A 13 -7.37 3.95 4.75
N LEU A 14 -7.10 5.25 4.88
CA LEU A 14 -7.57 6.29 3.95
C LEU A 14 -6.47 6.57 2.90
N PRO A 15 -6.82 6.97 1.68
CA PRO A 15 -5.82 7.43 0.71
C PRO A 15 -5.05 8.65 1.24
N VAL A 16 -3.75 8.67 1.01
CA VAL A 16 -2.87 9.80 1.37
C VAL A 16 -2.46 10.63 0.16
N GLY A 17 -2.61 10.10 -1.05
CA GLY A 17 -2.41 10.84 -2.29
C GLY A 17 -2.32 9.98 -3.54
N HIS A 18 -2.34 10.64 -4.71
CA HIS A 18 -2.24 10.01 -6.02
C HIS A 18 -1.08 10.60 -6.79
N VAL A 19 -0.07 9.78 -7.11
CA VAL A 19 1.14 10.26 -7.78
C VAL A 19 1.67 9.20 -8.75
N ARG A 20 2.52 9.63 -9.68
CA ARG A 20 3.19 8.76 -10.66
C ARG A 20 4.53 8.25 -10.13
N THR A 21 4.60 7.80 -8.89
CA THR A 21 5.85 7.29 -8.29
C THR A 21 5.72 5.79 -8.04
N ASP A 22 6.80 5.04 -8.20
CA ASP A 22 6.84 3.61 -7.92
C ASP A 22 8.12 3.25 -7.17
N ALA A 23 8.03 3.17 -5.85
CA ALA A 23 9.18 2.88 -5.00
C ALA A 23 9.72 1.45 -5.16
N ILE A 24 9.01 0.55 -5.86
CA ILE A 24 9.40 -0.84 -6.02
C ILE A 24 10.03 -1.10 -7.40
N LEU A 25 9.36 -0.67 -8.47
CA LEU A 25 9.79 -0.95 -9.86
C LEU A 25 10.74 0.11 -10.43
N ASN A 26 10.53 1.40 -10.14
CA ASN A 26 11.36 2.47 -10.70
C ASN A 26 11.48 3.69 -9.78
N GLN A 27 12.63 3.81 -9.14
CA GLN A 27 12.92 4.87 -8.17
C GLN A 27 13.49 6.16 -8.78
N ASN A 28 13.61 6.24 -10.12
CA ASN A 28 14.30 7.36 -10.79
C ASN A 28 13.37 8.15 -11.72
N CYS A 29 12.34 7.52 -12.28
CA CYS A 29 11.45 8.14 -13.23
C CYS A 29 9.99 8.06 -12.77
N LEU A 30 9.15 8.90 -13.39
CA LEU A 30 7.71 8.81 -13.20
C LEU A 30 7.18 7.50 -13.80
N SER A 31 6.26 6.84 -13.10
CA SER A 31 5.49 5.71 -13.61
C SER A 31 4.61 6.14 -14.79
N ASP A 32 4.33 5.22 -15.72
CA ASP A 32 3.43 5.44 -16.85
C ASP A 32 1.96 5.61 -16.42
N HIS A 33 1.64 5.26 -15.17
CA HIS A 33 0.31 5.43 -14.59
C HIS A 33 0.38 6.07 -13.20
N VAL A 34 -0.78 6.44 -12.68
CA VAL A 34 -0.94 7.01 -11.33
C VAL A 34 -1.22 5.88 -10.35
N HIS A 35 -0.62 5.96 -9.17
CA HIS A 35 -0.90 5.09 -8.04
C HIS A 35 -1.66 5.86 -6.96
N THR A 36 -2.57 5.18 -6.28
CA THR A 36 -3.18 5.64 -5.03
C THR A 36 -2.40 5.04 -3.86
N PHE A 37 -1.94 5.88 -2.94
CA PHE A 37 -1.08 5.48 -1.82
C PHE A 37 -1.79 5.49 -0.46
N TYR A 38 -1.30 4.65 0.45
CA TYR A 38 -1.78 4.48 1.82
C TYR A 38 -0.60 4.29 2.79
N GLY A 39 -0.70 4.81 4.00
CA GLY A 39 0.36 4.78 5.01
C GLY A 39 0.99 6.15 5.23
N PRO A 40 2.31 6.23 5.50
CA PRO A 40 3.02 7.50 5.67
C PRO A 40 2.97 8.37 4.39
N PRO A 41 2.88 9.72 4.49
CA PRO A 41 2.79 10.64 3.35
C PRO A 41 4.14 10.87 2.64
N LEU A 42 4.93 9.81 2.45
CA LEU A 42 6.28 9.85 1.85
C LEU A 42 6.24 9.29 0.42
N LEU A 43 5.64 10.04 -0.50
CA LEU A 43 5.24 9.55 -1.83
C LEU A 43 6.28 9.75 -2.94
N TYR A 44 7.57 9.87 -2.62
CA TYR A 44 8.63 10.12 -3.59
C TYR A 44 9.31 8.81 -4.05
N PRO A 45 9.83 8.73 -5.29
CA PRO A 45 10.33 7.47 -5.87
C PRO A 45 11.46 6.79 -5.10
N GLY A 46 12.33 7.58 -4.47
CA GLY A 46 13.49 7.10 -3.72
C GLY A 46 13.24 6.78 -2.24
N VAL A 47 11.99 6.67 -1.80
CA VAL A 47 11.67 6.39 -0.38
C VAL A 47 12.29 5.07 0.06
N THR A 48 12.91 5.07 1.24
CA THR A 48 13.61 3.93 1.81
C THR A 48 12.86 3.34 3.01
N TYR A 49 13.30 2.17 3.45
CA TYR A 49 12.81 1.57 4.70
C TYR A 49 13.02 2.50 5.90
N ASP A 50 14.19 3.13 6.00
CA ASP A 50 14.52 4.00 7.13
C ASP A 50 13.64 5.25 7.14
N ASP A 51 13.35 5.83 5.97
CA ASP A 51 12.44 6.96 5.85
C ASP A 51 11.05 6.63 6.38
N LEU A 52 10.54 5.43 6.05
CA LEU A 52 9.22 4.97 6.48
C LEU A 52 9.17 4.74 8.00
N VAL A 53 10.11 3.98 8.56
CA VAL A 53 10.07 3.62 10.00
C VAL A 53 10.42 4.78 10.93
N GLN A 54 11.07 5.84 10.41
CA GLN A 54 11.36 7.08 11.15
C GLN A 54 10.29 8.17 10.96
N SER A 55 9.29 7.93 10.12
CA SER A 55 8.19 8.88 9.90
C SER A 55 7.31 9.07 11.14
N ASP A 56 6.61 10.19 11.24
CA ASP A 56 5.67 10.43 12.35
C ASP A 56 4.47 9.48 12.24
N PRO A 57 4.28 8.55 13.19
CA PRO A 57 3.20 7.58 13.14
C PRO A 57 1.80 8.21 13.21
N ASN A 58 1.67 9.45 13.67
CA ASN A 58 0.38 10.15 13.71
C ASN A 58 -0.01 10.74 12.34
N LEU A 59 0.91 10.76 11.37
CA LEU A 59 0.65 11.18 9.99
C LEU A 59 0.36 10.00 9.05
N SER A 60 0.57 8.77 9.49
CA SER A 60 0.19 7.59 8.71
C SER A 60 -1.33 7.52 8.56
N SER A 61 -1.82 7.20 7.36
CA SER A 61 -3.26 7.13 7.09
C SER A 61 -3.96 5.85 7.61
N GLY A 62 -3.21 4.99 8.31
CA GLY A 62 -3.67 3.71 8.83
C GLY A 62 -4.24 3.77 10.24
N ASN A 63 -5.07 2.79 10.60
CA ASN A 63 -5.62 2.63 11.94
C ASN A 63 -4.63 2.14 13.01
N ILE A 64 -3.40 1.78 12.63
CA ILE A 64 -2.40 1.15 13.51
C ILE A 64 -1.10 1.94 13.45
N LYS A 65 -0.74 2.54 14.59
CA LYS A 65 0.38 3.49 14.68
C LYS A 65 1.72 2.87 14.34
N GLU A 66 1.91 1.60 14.70
CA GLU A 66 3.15 0.86 14.46
C GLU A 66 3.30 0.41 12.99
N ASN A 67 2.22 0.46 12.19
CA ASN A 67 2.26 0.10 10.78
C ASN A 67 2.63 1.31 9.92
N LEU A 68 3.92 1.39 9.59
CA LEU A 68 4.50 2.42 8.72
C LEU A 68 4.82 1.89 7.32
N SER A 69 4.17 0.81 6.90
CA SER A 69 4.31 0.28 5.54
C SER A 69 3.63 1.21 4.54
N LEU A 70 4.21 1.34 3.35
CA LEU A 70 3.65 2.11 2.24
C LEU A 70 2.96 1.15 1.26
N TYR A 71 1.64 1.24 1.16
CA TYR A 71 0.85 0.44 0.23
C TYR A 71 0.40 1.30 -0.94
N TRP A 72 0.23 0.68 -2.11
CA TRP A 72 -0.32 1.35 -3.27
C TRP A 72 -0.98 0.37 -4.24
N HIS A 73 -1.88 0.89 -5.06
CA HIS A 73 -2.41 0.22 -6.24
C HIS A 73 -2.55 1.23 -7.39
N PRO A 74 -2.62 0.80 -8.66
CA PRO A 74 -2.98 1.67 -9.78
C PRO A 74 -4.31 2.39 -9.54
N SER A 75 -4.32 3.72 -9.67
CA SER A 75 -5.50 4.52 -9.45
C SER A 75 -6.61 4.16 -10.45
N VAL A 76 -7.84 4.10 -9.95
CA VAL A 76 -9.03 3.73 -10.73
C VAL A 76 -9.67 4.99 -11.30
N TYR A 77 -10.10 4.93 -12.56
CA TYR A 77 -10.73 6.06 -13.26
C TYR A 77 -12.07 5.65 -13.86
N HIS A 78 -13.06 6.53 -13.77
CA HIS A 78 -14.24 6.48 -14.61
C HIS A 78 -13.89 7.08 -15.97
N VAL A 79 -14.26 6.40 -17.05
CA VAL A 79 -14.05 6.85 -18.43
C VAL A 79 -15.41 7.13 -19.05
N ALA A 80 -15.69 8.39 -19.37
CA ALA A 80 -16.92 8.78 -20.04
C ALA A 80 -16.87 8.45 -21.55
N ASP A 81 -18.02 8.51 -22.22
CA ASP A 81 -18.14 8.20 -23.67
C ASP A 81 -17.25 9.09 -24.55
N ASP A 82 -16.96 10.32 -24.11
CA ASP A 82 -16.07 11.26 -24.80
C ASP A 82 -14.57 11.01 -24.53
N GLY A 83 -14.24 10.00 -23.72
CA GLY A 83 -12.88 9.64 -23.33
C GLY A 83 -12.33 10.40 -22.13
N THR A 84 -13.09 11.33 -21.54
CA THR A 84 -12.70 12.04 -20.31
C THR A 84 -12.51 11.04 -19.17
N LYS A 85 -11.39 11.17 -18.45
CA LYS A 85 -11.05 10.31 -17.31
C LYS A 85 -11.15 11.10 -16.01
N THR A 86 -11.96 10.59 -15.09
CA THR A 86 -12.11 11.17 -13.75
C THR A 86 -11.66 10.15 -12.71
N LEU A 87 -10.67 10.53 -11.91
CA LEU A 87 -10.18 9.71 -10.80
C LEU A 87 -11.35 9.33 -9.88
N GLN A 88 -11.44 8.05 -9.54
CA GLN A 88 -12.38 7.55 -8.55
C GLN A 88 -11.65 7.38 -7.22
N GLU A 89 -11.98 8.25 -6.27
CA GLU A 89 -11.41 8.20 -4.93
C GLU A 89 -11.92 6.96 -4.20
N SER A 90 -11.02 6.15 -3.67
CA SER A 90 -11.40 5.07 -2.77
C SER A 90 -11.65 5.67 -1.40
N GLU A 91 -12.87 5.63 -0.89
CA GLU A 91 -13.14 6.14 0.45
C GLU A 91 -12.34 5.40 1.53
N PHE A 92 -12.01 4.12 1.26
CA PHE A 92 -11.35 3.26 2.22
C PHE A 92 -10.66 2.09 1.54
N THR A 93 -9.58 1.58 2.13
CA THR A 93 -8.92 0.35 1.69
C THR A 93 -8.49 -0.47 2.90
N THR A 94 -8.61 -1.79 2.77
CA THR A 94 -8.31 -2.72 3.84
C THR A 94 -7.30 -3.77 3.38
N VAL A 95 -6.22 -3.93 4.13
CA VAL A 95 -5.20 -4.95 3.92
C VAL A 95 -5.35 -6.03 4.99
N TYR A 96 -5.52 -7.27 4.54
CA TYR A 96 -5.63 -8.44 5.40
C TYR A 96 -4.34 -9.25 5.38
N TYR A 97 -3.84 -9.56 6.57
CA TYR A 97 -2.80 -10.55 6.76
C TYR A 97 -3.42 -11.76 7.44
N ASN A 98 -3.17 -12.95 6.88
CA ASN A 98 -3.54 -14.23 7.46
C ASN A 98 -2.26 -15.06 7.60
N TRP A 99 -2.08 -15.74 8.72
CA TRP A 99 -0.88 -16.54 8.95
C TRP A 99 -1.16 -17.77 9.82
N VAL A 100 -0.28 -18.76 9.70
CA VAL A 100 -0.30 -19.94 10.54
C VAL A 100 0.28 -19.61 11.91
N GLN A 101 -0.47 -19.88 12.97
CA GLN A 101 -0.05 -19.63 14.34
C GLN A 101 1.31 -20.31 14.64
N GLY A 102 2.21 -19.58 15.30
CA GLY A 102 3.51 -20.10 15.74
C GLY A 102 4.61 -20.14 14.67
N GLU A 103 4.29 -19.88 13.40
CA GLU A 103 5.27 -19.88 12.30
C GLU A 103 5.62 -18.45 11.81
N THR A 104 4.83 -17.46 12.21
CA THR A 104 4.96 -16.07 11.72
C THR A 104 6.21 -15.39 12.23
N LYS A 105 6.92 -14.73 11.32
CA LYS A 105 8.07 -13.87 11.60
C LYS A 105 7.82 -12.49 11.00
N ALA A 106 8.42 -11.46 11.59
CA ALA A 106 8.41 -10.14 10.99
C ALA A 106 9.07 -10.16 9.60
N PHE A 107 8.56 -9.37 8.67
CA PHE A 107 9.24 -9.13 7.40
C PHE A 107 10.63 -8.53 7.65
N PRO A 108 11.64 -8.89 6.85
CA PRO A 108 12.97 -8.29 6.99
C PRO A 108 12.92 -6.79 6.63
N PRO A 109 13.85 -5.97 7.17
CA PRO A 109 13.99 -4.59 6.76
C PRO A 109 14.11 -4.44 5.24
N GLY A 110 13.37 -3.50 4.67
CA GLY A 110 13.36 -3.25 3.22
C GLY A 110 12.63 -4.29 2.39
N PHE A 111 11.84 -5.19 2.99
CA PHE A 111 10.97 -6.10 2.25
C PHE A 111 10.04 -5.32 1.31
N ARG A 112 9.96 -5.75 0.05
CA ARG A 112 9.08 -5.21 -0.99
C ARG A 112 8.31 -6.35 -1.60
N MET A 113 7.02 -6.14 -1.82
CA MET A 113 6.11 -7.13 -2.40
C MET A 113 5.30 -6.47 -3.50
N ILE A 114 5.19 -7.17 -4.63
CA ILE A 114 4.20 -6.89 -5.66
C ILE A 114 3.31 -8.11 -5.70
N THR A 115 2.01 -7.89 -5.60
CA THR A 115 1.00 -8.92 -5.81
C THR A 115 0.38 -8.68 -7.16
N ASP A 116 0.32 -9.71 -7.99
CA ASP A 116 -0.53 -9.70 -9.17
C ASP A 116 -1.97 -10.08 -8.79
N GLY A 117 -2.91 -9.73 -9.66
CA GLY A 117 -4.23 -10.32 -9.59
C GLY A 117 -4.16 -11.71 -10.21
N GLU A 118 -4.69 -12.72 -9.52
CA GLU A 118 -5.01 -14.00 -10.17
C GLU A 118 -6.15 -13.75 -11.19
N SER A 119 -6.07 -14.36 -12.37
CA SER A 119 -7.20 -14.35 -13.32
C SER A 119 -8.29 -15.28 -12.78
N VAL A 120 -9.17 -14.76 -11.93
CA VAL A 120 -10.25 -15.56 -11.30
C VAL A 120 -11.46 -15.73 -12.23
N PHE A 121 -11.46 -15.07 -13.40
CA PHE A 121 -12.49 -15.24 -14.42
C PHE A 121 -11.83 -15.62 -15.75
N ASP A 122 -11.73 -16.93 -16.00
CA ASP A 122 -11.67 -17.44 -17.37
C ASP A 122 -13.09 -17.31 -17.95
N GLU A 123 -13.31 -16.32 -18.83
CA GLU A 123 -14.44 -16.33 -19.77
C GLU A 123 -14.04 -17.02 -21.08
#